data_AF-A0A6G9FPU2-F1
#
_entry.id   AF-A0A6G9FPU2-F1
#
_cell.length_a   1.000
_cell.length_b   1.000
_cell.length_c   1.000
_cell.angle_alpha   90.00
_cell.angle_beta   90.00
_cell.angle_gamma   90.00
#
_symmetry.space_group_name_H-M   'P 1'
#
loop_
_entity.id
_entity.type
_entity.pdbx_description
1 polymer ?
#
loop_
_entity_poly.entity_id
_entity_poly.type
_entity_poly.pdbx_seq_one_letter_code
_entity_poly.pdbx_strand_id
1 'polypeptide(L)'
;MTDRIAEIQKRADAATSGPWCTDSWEIYQGTEYMPGISMWIGETCRGMTSMEQDRADAAFVAAARTDIPWLIAEVTRLRGEVDSLAAENAVLERALGLNEEAAA
;
A
#
# COMPACT_ATOMS: atom_id res chain seq x y z
N MET A 1 -12.26 -3.41 11.01
CA MET A 1 -11.56 -2.85 9.82
C MET A 1 -10.03 -2.94 9.89
N THR A 2 -9.44 -3.37 11.01
CA THR A 2 -7.97 -3.55 11.20
C THR A 2 -7.41 -4.76 10.45
N ASP A 3 -8.23 -5.77 10.21
CA ASP A 3 -7.81 -7.05 9.60
C ASP A 3 -7.24 -6.88 8.18
N ARG A 4 -7.91 -6.09 7.33
CA ARG A 4 -7.51 -5.94 5.93
C ARG A 4 -6.11 -5.32 5.75
N ILE A 5 -5.72 -4.37 6.59
CA ILE A 5 -4.38 -3.77 6.50
C ILE A 5 -3.31 -4.76 6.95
N ALA A 6 -3.56 -5.52 8.03
CA ALA A 6 -2.66 -6.57 8.48
C ALA A 6 -2.48 -7.68 7.41
N GLU A 7 -3.55 -8.08 6.72
CA GLU A 7 -3.47 -9.00 5.60
C GLU A 7 -2.61 -8.46 4.44
N ILE A 8 -2.75 -7.18 4.09
CA ILE A 8 -1.97 -6.56 3.01
C ILE A 8 -0.49 -6.48 3.44
N GLN A 9 -0.21 -6.06 4.67
CA GLN A 9 1.16 -6.04 5.22
C GLN A 9 1.80 -7.43 5.17
N LYS A 10 1.08 -8.47 5.59
CA LYS A 10 1.56 -9.86 5.51
C LYS A 10 1.92 -10.28 4.09
N ARG A 11 1.12 -9.90 3.09
CA ARG A 11 1.42 -10.16 1.67
C ARG A 11 2.67 -9.39 1.21
N ALA A 12 2.80 -8.12 1.62
CA ALA A 12 3.94 -7.28 1.27
C ALA A 12 5.26 -7.78 1.91
N ASP A 13 5.20 -8.28 3.14
CA ASP A 13 6.36 -8.83 3.87
C ASP A 13 6.82 -10.18 3.30
N ALA A 14 5.88 -10.99 2.82
CA ALA A 14 6.18 -12.27 2.21
C ALA A 14 6.76 -12.15 0.79
N ALA A 15 6.55 -11.02 0.11
CA ALA A 15 7.08 -10.77 -1.22
C ALA A 15 8.59 -10.48 -1.19
N THR A 16 9.29 -10.81 -2.28
CA THR A 16 10.72 -10.52 -2.45
C THR A 16 11.04 -9.06 -2.12
N SER A 17 12.18 -8.82 -1.46
CA SER A 17 12.61 -7.48 -1.10
C SER A 17 12.69 -6.59 -2.33
N GLY A 18 12.24 -5.34 -2.19
CA GLY A 18 12.40 -4.32 -3.23
C GLY A 18 13.78 -3.65 -3.22
N PRO A 19 14.00 -2.65 -4.08
CA PRO A 19 13.06 -2.20 -5.11
C PRO A 19 12.89 -3.27 -6.20
N TRP A 20 11.79 -3.17 -6.95
CA TRP A 20 11.62 -3.90 -8.20
C TRP A 20 11.73 -2.93 -9.36
N CYS A 21 12.20 -3.42 -10.51
CA CYS A 21 12.24 -2.70 -11.76
C CYS A 21 11.57 -3.54 -12.86
N THR A 22 11.36 -2.95 -14.04
CA THR A 22 10.84 -3.67 -15.20
C THR A 22 11.63 -3.31 -16.46
N ASP A 23 11.73 -4.26 -17.39
CA ASP A 23 12.28 -4.07 -18.72
C ASP A 23 11.22 -3.76 -19.79
N SER A 24 9.96 -3.57 -19.38
CA SER A 24 8.71 -3.41 -20.18
C SER A 24 7.77 -4.60 -20.14
N TRP A 25 8.26 -5.79 -19.80
CA TRP A 25 7.47 -7.03 -19.90
C TRP A 25 7.63 -7.93 -18.68
N GLU A 26 8.77 -7.81 -18.04
CA GLU A 26 9.17 -8.62 -16.91
C GLU A 26 9.48 -7.72 -15.72
N ILE A 27 9.33 -8.27 -14.52
CA ILE A 27 9.62 -7.62 -13.26
C ILE A 27 10.84 -8.30 -12.65
N TYR A 28 11.79 -7.50 -12.19
CA TYR A 28 13.04 -7.97 -11.61
C TYR A 28 13.33 -7.26 -10.29
N GLN A 29 14.12 -7.91 -9.43
CA GLN A 29 14.64 -7.28 -8.23
C GLN A 29 15.79 -6.33 -8.56
N GLY A 30 15.75 -5.13 -7.99
CA GLY A 30 16.74 -4.08 -8.16
C GLY A 30 16.12 -2.78 -8.66
N THR A 31 16.99 -1.88 -9.12
CA THR A 31 16.61 -0.57 -9.70
C THR A 31 16.77 -0.53 -11.22
N GLU A 32 17.46 -1.51 -11.79
CA GLU A 32 17.68 -1.68 -13.23
C GLU A 32 17.85 -3.16 -13.56
N TYR A 33 17.49 -3.56 -14.78
CA TYR A 33 17.73 -4.92 -15.27
C TYR A 33 19.20 -5.13 -15.62
N MET A 34 19.86 -6.05 -14.93
CA MET A 34 21.23 -6.48 -15.17
C MET A 34 21.26 -7.98 -15.47
N PRO A 35 21.56 -8.41 -16.72
CA PRO A 35 21.63 -9.82 -17.08
C PRO A 35 22.57 -10.62 -16.18
N GLY A 36 22.08 -11.76 -15.66
CA GLY A 36 22.85 -12.63 -14.77
C GLY A 36 23.04 -12.13 -13.33
N ILE A 37 22.51 -10.93 -13.01
CA ILE A 37 22.57 -10.33 -11.68
C ILE A 37 21.17 -10.14 -11.10
N SER A 38 20.25 -9.55 -11.87
CA SER A 38 18.89 -9.25 -11.40
C SER A 38 18.07 -10.53 -11.22
N MET A 39 17.47 -10.70 -10.04
CA MET A 39 16.55 -11.80 -9.78
C MET A 39 15.23 -11.57 -10.52
N TRP A 40 14.76 -12.56 -11.25
CA TRP A 40 13.44 -12.52 -11.89
C TRP A 40 12.33 -12.66 -10.84
N ILE A 41 11.35 -11.76 -10.86
CA ILE A 41 10.18 -11.76 -9.96
C ILE A 41 8.95 -12.32 -10.65
N GLY A 42 8.72 -11.95 -11.91
CA GLY A 42 7.54 -12.35 -12.66
C GLY A 42 7.47 -11.69 -14.04
N GLU A 43 6.44 -12.03 -14.80
CA GLU A 43 6.12 -11.43 -16.11
C GLU A 43 4.65 -11.01 -16.17
N THR A 44 4.37 -9.95 -16.92
CA THR A 44 2.99 -9.58 -17.25
C THR A 44 2.52 -10.34 -18.50
N CYS A 45 1.21 -10.62 -18.60
CA CYS A 45 0.65 -11.33 -19.75
C CYS A 45 0.97 -10.58 -21.05
N ARG A 46 1.62 -11.25 -22.00
CA ARG A 46 1.90 -10.68 -23.32
C ARG A 46 0.69 -10.87 -24.24
N GLY A 47 0.07 -9.78 -24.69
CA GLY A 47 -0.74 -9.81 -25.92
C GLY A 47 -2.26 -9.92 -25.79
N MET A 48 -2.88 -9.31 -24.76
CA MET A 48 -4.35 -9.19 -24.73
C MET A 48 -4.88 -7.82 -25.16
N THR A 49 -4.07 -6.75 -25.14
CA THR A 49 -4.52 -5.37 -25.41
C THR A 49 -3.56 -4.56 -26.28
N SER A 50 -2.36 -4.18 -25.80
CA SER A 50 -1.33 -3.46 -26.56
C SER A 50 0.04 -3.45 -25.87
N MET A 51 1.13 -3.24 -26.62
CA MET A 51 2.48 -3.11 -26.05
C MET A 51 2.62 -1.98 -25.02
N GLU A 52 1.84 -0.92 -25.16
CA GLU A 52 1.85 0.21 -24.23
C GLU A 52 1.18 -0.16 -22.90
N GLN A 53 0.06 -0.88 -22.96
CA GLN A 53 -0.61 -1.35 -21.76
C GLN A 53 0.21 -2.41 -21.03
N ASP A 54 0.81 -3.37 -21.73
CA ASP A 54 1.63 -4.42 -21.11
C ASP A 54 2.84 -3.80 -20.36
N ARG A 55 3.42 -2.72 -20.90
CA ARG A 55 4.44 -1.89 -20.25
C ARG A 55 3.92 -1.18 -19.01
N ALA A 56 2.74 -0.57 -19.09
CA ALA A 56 2.12 0.13 -17.97
C ALA A 56 1.81 -0.85 -16.82
N ASP A 57 1.32 -2.05 -17.15
CA ASP A 57 1.03 -3.10 -16.18
C ASP A 57 2.32 -3.54 -15.47
N ALA A 58 3.41 -3.77 -16.21
CA ALA A 58 4.69 -4.18 -15.62
C ALA A 58 5.27 -3.07 -14.71
N ALA A 59 5.17 -1.81 -15.12
CA ALA A 59 5.59 -0.66 -14.32
C ALA A 59 4.76 -0.52 -13.04
N PHE A 60 3.44 -0.71 -13.12
CA PHE A 60 2.53 -0.69 -11.97
C PHE A 60 2.87 -1.78 -10.96
N VAL A 61 3.10 -3.01 -11.43
CA VAL A 61 3.47 -4.14 -10.57
C VAL A 61 4.83 -3.92 -9.92
N ALA A 62 5.82 -3.40 -10.65
CA ALA A 62 7.14 -3.08 -10.09
C ALA A 62 7.05 -2.02 -8.98
N ALA A 63 6.30 -0.93 -9.21
CA ALA A 63 6.11 0.14 -8.24
C ALA A 63 5.37 -0.32 -6.97
N ALA A 64 4.49 -1.32 -7.08
CA ALA A 64 3.74 -1.85 -5.94
C ALA A 64 4.63 -2.27 -4.76
N ARG A 65 5.88 -2.71 -5.01
CA ARG A 65 6.78 -3.13 -3.94
C ARG A 65 7.19 -2.00 -3.01
N THR A 66 7.26 -0.77 -3.50
CA THR A 66 7.55 0.44 -2.71
C THR A 66 6.27 1.15 -2.27
N ASP A 67 5.27 1.18 -3.14
CA ASP A 67 4.04 1.94 -2.91
C ASP A 67 3.17 1.30 -1.83
N ILE A 68 3.06 -0.03 -1.79
CA ILE A 68 2.23 -0.72 -0.80
C ILE A 68 2.74 -0.49 0.63
N PRO A 69 4.03 -0.68 0.97
CA PRO A 69 4.54 -0.34 2.30
C PRO A 69 4.30 1.12 2.68
N TRP A 70 4.48 2.05 1.73
CA TRP A 70 4.21 3.48 1.98
C TRP A 70 2.72 3.73 2.27
N LEU A 71 1.81 3.16 1.47
CA LEU A 71 0.37 3.27 1.66
C LEU A 71 -0.09 2.68 3.00
N ILE A 72 0.48 1.55 3.44
CA ILE A 72 0.15 0.95 4.74
C ILE A 72 0.57 1.88 5.88
N ALA A 73 1.77 2.45 5.80
CA ALA A 73 2.25 3.41 6.80
C ALA A 73 1.33 4.63 6.86
N GLU A 74 0.93 5.16 5.70
CA GLU A 74 0.07 6.33 5.61
C GLU A 74 -1.34 6.09 6.14
N VAL A 75 -1.98 4.97 5.77
CA VAL A 75 -3.30 4.61 6.30
C VAL A 75 -3.26 4.37 7.80
N THR A 76 -2.18 3.77 8.31
CA THR A 76 -2.00 3.55 9.75
C THR A 76 -1.86 4.87 10.48
N ARG A 77 -1.08 5.82 9.95
CA ARG A 77 -0.94 7.17 10.48
C ARG A 77 -2.28 7.90 10.55
N LEU A 78 -3.00 7.95 9.43
CA LEU A 78 -4.30 8.63 9.34
C LEU A 78 -5.34 8.04 10.29
N ARG A 79 -5.36 6.71 10.47
CA ARG A 79 -6.24 6.07 11.46
C ARG A 79 -5.89 6.48 12.89
N GLY A 80 -4.61 6.54 13.22
CA GLY A 80 -4.15 7.04 14.52
C GLY A 80 -4.58 8.49 14.78
N GLU A 81 -4.53 9.35 13.76
CA GLU A 81 -5.00 10.73 13.86
C GLU A 81 -6.51 10.82 14.09
N VAL A 82 -7.31 10.03 13.36
CA VAL A 82 -8.76 9.96 13.56
C VAL A 82 -9.09 9.49 14.98
N ASP A 83 -8.44 8.43 15.47
CA ASP A 83 -8.67 7.91 16.82
C ASP A 83 -8.29 8.95 17.90
N SER A 84 -7.19 9.68 17.69
CA SER A 84 -6.76 10.76 18.59
C SER A 84 -7.77 11.90 18.63
N LEU A 85 -8.21 12.38 17.47
CA LEU A 85 -9.18 13.47 17.37
C LEU A 85 -10.55 13.07 17.93
N ALA A 86 -10.96 11.82 17.71
CA ALA A 86 -12.20 11.30 18.29
C ALA A 86 -12.12 11.26 19.83
N ALA A 87 -10.98 10.86 20.39
CA ALA A 87 -10.77 10.88 21.84
C ALA A 87 -10.79 12.30 22.40
N GLU A 88 -10.15 13.26 21.72
CA GLU A 88 -10.15 14.67 22.10
C GLU A 88 -11.56 15.27 22.06
N ASN A 89 -12.30 15.05 20.97
CA ASN A 89 -13.69 15.49 20.85
C ASN A 89 -14.56 14.90 21.96
N ALA A 90 -14.43 13.62 22.27
CA ALA A 90 -15.19 13.01 23.36
C ALA A 90 -14.87 13.63 24.73
N VAL A 91 -13.63 14.08 24.95
CA VAL A 91 -13.25 14.81 26.17
C VAL A 91 -13.90 16.20 26.16
N LEU A 92 -13.85 16.93 25.05
CA LEU A 92 -14.43 18.27 24.92
C LEU A 92 -15.95 18.24 25.05
N GLU A 93 -16.64 17.31 24.42
CA GLU A 93 -18.10 17.14 24.52
C GLU A 93 -18.55 16.91 25.97
N ARG A 94 -17.79 16.10 26.73
CA ARG A 94 -18.03 15.91 28.17
C ARG A 94 -17.77 17.20 28.96
N ALA A 95 -16.68 17.90 28.67
CA ALA A 95 -16.36 19.15 29.36
C ALA A 95 -17.38 20.27 29.10
N LEU A 96 -18.03 20.24 27.93
CA LEU A 96 -19.02 21.22 27.51
C LEU A 96 -20.47 20.82 27.83
N GLY A 97 -20.70 19.64 28.44
CA GLY A 97 -22.05 19.16 28.78
C GLY A 97 -22.93 18.79 27.58
N LEU A 98 -22.34 18.65 26.39
CA LEU A 98 -23.09 18.47 25.13
C LEU A 98 -23.71 17.07 24.97
N ASN A 99 -23.34 16.10 25.80
CA ASN A 99 -23.83 14.72 25.76
C ASN A 99 -24.84 14.37 26.89
N GLU A 100 -25.26 15.33 27.73
CA GLU A 100 -26.18 15.08 28.86
C GLU A 100 -27.68 15.29 28.50
N GLU A 101 -28.01 15.95 27.39
CA GLU A 101 -29.42 16.27 27.03
C GLU A 101 -30.21 15.11 26.41
N ALA A 102 -29.58 13.97 26.08
CA ALA A 102 -30.26 12.85 25.43
C ALA A 102 -30.96 11.86 26.40
N ALA A 103 -31.00 12.17 27.71
CA ALA A 103 -31.47 11.24 28.76
C ALA A 103 -32.72 11.70 29.54
N ALA A 104 -33.47 12.70 29.05
CA ALA A 104 -34.75 13.15 29.62
C ALA A 104 -35.91 12.90 28.66
#